data_AF-A0A5W9LQU7-F1
#
_entry.id   AF-A0A5W9LQU7-F1
#
_cell.length_a   1.000
_cell.length_b   1.000
_cell.length_c   1.000
_cell.angle_alpha   90.00
_cell.angle_beta   90.00
_cell.angle_gamma   90.00
#
_symmetry.space_group_name_H-M   'P 1'
#
loop_
_entity.id
_entity.type
_entity.pdbx_description
1 polymer ?
#
loop_
_entity_poly.entity_id
_entity_poly.type
_entity_poly.pdbx_seq_one_letter_code
_entity_poly.pdbx_strand_id
1 'polypeptide(L)'
;PVENGNFTVPDDIQPGIYYDIPNEAYHAGPGVSKSQLDDIADTPAIYLWRKNAPVDTEKTKSLDTGTAFHCRVLEPEEFSKRFIIAPEFNRRTSAGKEEEKTFLEECTRTGRTVLTAEEGRKIELMYQSVMALPLGQWLVESAGYAESSVYWEDPETGILCRCRPDKIIPEFHWIMDVKTTADIQRFRTAYYDYRYHVQDAFYSDGYRAQFGEIPTFVFLVASTTAECGRYPVEIFMMGEDAKLAGQREYRRNLQTLAECLNNDEWPAIKTLSLPRWAKENANA
;
A
#
# COMPACT_ATOMS: atom_id res chain seq x y z
N PRO A 1 -6.09 0.04 -24.11
CA PRO A 1 -6.17 -0.93 -25.24
C PRO A 1 -5.05 -1.96 -25.11
N VAL A 2 -5.32 -3.25 -25.33
CA VAL A 2 -4.30 -4.29 -25.18
C VAL A 2 -3.41 -4.30 -26.43
N GLU A 3 -2.19 -3.78 -26.33
CA GLU A 3 -1.12 -4.05 -27.29
C GLU A 3 -0.17 -5.09 -26.70
N ASN A 4 0.10 -6.17 -27.44
CA ASN A 4 1.07 -7.23 -27.09
C ASN A 4 0.81 -8.02 -25.80
N GLY A 5 -0.46 -8.16 -25.37
CA GLY A 5 -0.80 -8.90 -24.14
C GLY A 5 -0.43 -8.16 -22.85
N ASN A 6 0.13 -6.95 -22.95
CA ASN A 6 0.30 -6.04 -21.84
C ASN A 6 -0.93 -5.14 -21.75
N PHE A 7 -1.65 -5.25 -20.64
CA PHE A 7 -2.71 -4.32 -20.30
C PHE A 7 -2.07 -2.95 -20.02
N THR A 8 -2.44 -1.94 -20.80
CA THR A 8 -2.07 -0.54 -20.55
C THR A 8 -3.34 0.25 -20.24
N VAL A 9 -3.26 1.09 -19.21
CA VAL A 9 -4.32 2.05 -18.89
C VAL A 9 -4.27 3.16 -19.95
N PRO A 10 -5.36 3.47 -20.65
CA PRO A 10 -5.39 4.57 -21.62
C PRO A 10 -5.04 5.91 -20.96
N ASP A 11 -4.32 6.78 -21.68
CA ASP A 11 -3.99 8.13 -21.19
C ASP A 11 -5.24 8.99 -20.94
N ASP A 12 -6.32 8.72 -21.66
CA ASP A 12 -7.63 9.35 -21.56
C ASP A 12 -8.61 8.58 -20.66
N ILE A 13 -8.11 7.78 -19.71
CA ILE A 13 -8.97 7.11 -18.72
C ILE A 13 -9.88 8.12 -18.03
N GLN A 14 -11.17 7.79 -17.99
CA GLN A 14 -12.17 8.67 -17.43
C GLN A 14 -12.27 8.47 -15.90
N PRO A 15 -12.77 9.47 -15.16
CA PRO A 15 -13.18 9.28 -13.78
C PRO A 15 -14.13 8.08 -13.64
N GLY A 16 -13.93 7.27 -12.61
CA GLY A 16 -14.71 6.06 -12.40
C GLY A 16 -14.00 5.02 -11.54
N ILE A 17 -14.63 3.86 -11.45
CA ILE A 17 -14.11 2.70 -10.71
C ILE A 17 -13.86 1.57 -11.68
N TYR A 18 -12.66 1.00 -11.58
CA TYR A 18 -12.18 -0.05 -12.46
C TYR A 18 -11.75 -1.24 -11.63
N TYR A 19 -12.42 -2.38 -11.86
CA TYR A 19 -12.24 -3.59 -11.08
C TYR A 19 -11.08 -4.47 -11.58
N ASP A 20 -10.76 -4.39 -12.87
CA ASP A 20 -9.87 -5.35 -13.54
C ASP A 20 -8.58 -4.71 -14.10
N ILE A 21 -8.11 -3.60 -13.54
CA ILE A 21 -6.81 -3.02 -13.94
C ILE A 21 -5.68 -3.82 -13.27
N PRO A 22 -4.75 -4.43 -14.02
CA PRO A 22 -3.61 -5.13 -13.42
C PRO A 22 -2.71 -4.18 -12.63
N ASN A 23 -2.04 -4.69 -11.59
CA ASN A 23 -1.23 -3.87 -10.68
C ASN A 23 -0.12 -3.06 -11.39
N GLU A 24 0.60 -3.71 -12.31
CA GLU A 24 1.63 -3.05 -13.11
C GLU A 24 1.05 -1.93 -13.98
N ALA A 25 -0.10 -2.20 -14.64
CA ALA A 25 -0.80 -1.23 -15.47
C ALA A 25 -1.30 -0.04 -14.66
N TYR A 26 -1.81 -0.28 -13.45
CA TYR A 26 -2.17 0.79 -12.52
C TYR A 26 -0.96 1.63 -12.18
N HIS A 27 0.15 1.06 -11.71
CA HIS A 27 1.31 1.88 -11.34
C HIS A 27 1.88 2.68 -12.52
N ALA A 28 1.85 2.13 -13.74
CA ALA A 28 2.30 2.80 -14.96
C ALA A 28 1.29 3.79 -15.56
N GLY A 29 0.01 3.70 -15.20
CA GLY A 29 -1.06 4.50 -15.82
C GLY A 29 -1.00 6.01 -15.50
N PRO A 30 -1.89 6.80 -16.12
CA PRO A 30 -2.03 8.22 -15.82
C PRO A 30 -2.65 8.44 -14.43
N GLY A 31 -2.65 9.70 -14.00
CA GLY A 31 -3.21 10.16 -12.73
C GLY A 31 -2.21 10.11 -11.56
N VAL A 32 -2.38 11.04 -10.61
CA VAL A 32 -1.54 11.16 -9.42
C VAL A 32 -2.05 10.29 -8.28
N SER A 33 -1.17 9.46 -7.70
CA SER A 33 -1.47 8.65 -6.51
C SER A 33 -1.05 9.33 -5.21
N LYS A 34 -1.55 8.83 -4.06
CA LYS A 34 -1.08 9.29 -2.73
C LYS A 34 0.44 9.17 -2.58
N SER A 35 1.04 8.06 -3.03
CA SER A 35 2.49 7.87 -2.95
C SER A 35 3.27 8.90 -3.78
N GLN A 36 2.72 9.31 -4.92
CA GLN A 36 3.29 10.39 -5.73
C GLN A 36 3.11 11.77 -5.06
N LEU A 37 2.00 11.99 -4.35
CA LEU A 37 1.83 13.19 -3.52
C LEU A 37 2.75 13.20 -2.29
N ASP A 38 3.21 12.04 -1.81
CA ASP A 38 4.26 11.97 -0.79
C ASP A 38 5.60 12.44 -1.34
N ASP A 39 5.93 12.12 -2.60
CA ASP A 39 7.14 12.65 -3.25
C ASP A 39 7.09 14.18 -3.38
N ILE A 40 5.93 14.72 -3.80
CA ILE A 40 5.73 16.18 -3.90
C ILE A 40 5.86 16.85 -2.53
N ALA A 41 5.29 16.24 -1.49
CA ALA A 41 5.37 16.75 -0.12
C ALA A 41 6.79 16.79 0.41
N ASP A 42 7.60 15.79 0.04
CA ASP A 42 8.99 15.74 0.43
C ASP A 42 9.80 16.81 -0.30
N THR A 43 9.81 16.78 -1.63
CA THR A 43 10.39 17.80 -2.51
C THR A 43 9.91 17.56 -3.95
N PRO A 44 9.38 18.56 -4.66
CA PRO A 44 8.81 18.36 -6.00
C PRO A 44 9.71 17.60 -6.99
N ALA A 45 11.02 17.85 -6.99
CA ALA A 45 11.95 17.13 -7.86
C ALA A 45 12.02 15.61 -7.60
N ILE A 46 11.66 15.13 -6.40
CA ILE A 46 11.62 13.70 -6.06
C ILE A 46 10.56 12.96 -6.88
N TYR A 47 9.45 13.63 -7.22
CA TYR A 47 8.42 13.07 -8.10
C TYR A 47 8.97 12.73 -9.49
N LEU A 48 9.81 13.59 -10.06
CA LEU A 48 10.50 13.30 -11.33
C LEU A 48 11.61 12.28 -11.15
N TRP A 49 12.40 12.39 -10.07
CA TRP A 49 13.47 11.46 -9.78
C TRP A 49 12.95 10.03 -9.67
N ARG A 50 11.83 9.78 -8.97
CA ARG A 50 11.27 8.43 -8.81
C ARG A 50 10.89 7.78 -10.15
N LYS A 51 10.47 8.58 -11.13
CA LYS A 51 10.13 8.10 -12.49
C LYS A 51 11.36 7.79 -13.34
N ASN A 52 12.41 8.58 -13.19
CA ASN A 52 13.57 8.57 -14.10
C ASN A 52 14.78 7.81 -13.53
N ALA A 53 14.84 7.62 -12.21
CA ALA A 53 15.96 6.96 -11.56
C ALA A 53 16.00 5.47 -11.92
N PRO A 54 17.20 4.89 -12.12
CA PRO A 54 17.35 3.48 -12.40
C PRO A 54 16.89 2.64 -11.21
N VAL A 55 16.19 1.54 -11.50
CA VAL A 55 15.72 0.58 -10.50
C VAL A 55 16.65 -0.63 -10.48
N ASP A 56 17.17 -0.95 -9.31
CA ASP A 56 17.92 -2.18 -9.07
C ASP A 56 16.95 -3.36 -8.89
N THR A 57 16.70 -4.08 -9.98
CA THR A 57 15.72 -5.18 -10.02
C THR A 57 16.14 -6.42 -9.23
N GLU A 58 17.40 -6.53 -8.79
CA GLU A 58 17.83 -7.59 -7.90
C GLU A 58 17.39 -7.32 -6.46
N LYS A 59 17.29 -6.04 -6.08
CA LYS A 59 16.89 -5.61 -4.73
C LYS A 59 15.38 -5.42 -4.56
N THR A 60 14.60 -5.40 -5.63
CA THR A 60 13.13 -5.36 -5.55
C THR A 60 12.49 -6.73 -5.31
N LYS A 61 13.27 -7.82 -5.42
CA LYS A 61 12.81 -9.21 -5.28
C LYS A 61 12.73 -9.72 -3.84
N SER A 62 13.08 -8.92 -2.84
CA SER A 62 12.91 -9.35 -1.45
C SER A 62 11.42 -9.50 -1.17
N LEU A 63 10.98 -10.73 -0.93
CA LEU A 63 9.61 -11.00 -0.55
C LEU A 63 9.36 -10.35 0.81
N ASP A 64 8.49 -9.34 0.81
CA ASP A 64 7.99 -8.77 2.05
C ASP A 64 6.89 -9.70 2.58
N THR A 65 7.06 -10.18 3.82
CA THR A 65 6.00 -10.91 4.55
C THR A 65 4.68 -10.13 4.50
N GLY A 66 4.75 -8.79 4.49
CA GLY A 66 3.59 -7.91 4.32
C GLY A 66 2.82 -8.16 3.03
N THR A 67 3.51 -8.28 1.88
CA THR A 67 2.86 -8.52 0.57
C THR A 67 2.16 -9.87 0.51
N ALA A 68 2.80 -10.93 1.02
CA ALA A 68 2.20 -12.25 1.05
C ALA A 68 0.99 -12.29 2.01
N PHE A 69 1.10 -11.65 3.17
CA PHE A 69 -0.02 -11.53 4.12
C PHE A 69 -1.19 -10.73 3.54
N HIS A 70 -0.93 -9.58 2.90
CA HIS A 70 -1.92 -8.75 2.24
C HIS A 70 -2.70 -9.53 1.17
N CYS A 71 -1.99 -10.24 0.28
CA CYS A 71 -2.62 -11.11 -0.71
C CYS A 71 -3.42 -12.25 -0.05
N ARG A 72 -2.93 -12.85 1.04
CA ARG A 72 -3.64 -13.90 1.77
C ARG A 72 -4.97 -13.41 2.38
N VAL A 73 -5.02 -12.15 2.82
CA VAL A 73 -6.20 -11.52 3.42
C VAL A 73 -7.23 -11.12 2.36
N LEU A 74 -6.79 -10.54 1.24
CA LEU A 74 -7.67 -9.91 0.25
C LEU A 74 -8.03 -10.83 -0.92
N GLU A 75 -7.08 -11.64 -1.38
CA GLU A 75 -7.19 -12.44 -2.60
C GLU A 75 -6.72 -13.89 -2.34
N PRO A 76 -7.40 -14.67 -1.48
CA PRO A 76 -6.95 -16.01 -1.07
C PRO A 76 -6.78 -16.99 -2.24
N GLU A 77 -7.57 -16.84 -3.30
CA GLU A 77 -7.43 -17.63 -4.54
C GLU A 77 -6.18 -17.25 -5.34
N GLU A 78 -5.79 -15.97 -5.34
CA GLU A 78 -4.57 -15.49 -5.98
C GLU A 78 -3.33 -15.80 -5.16
N PHE A 79 -3.45 -15.89 -3.84
CA PHE A 79 -2.33 -16.26 -2.97
C PHE A 79 -1.70 -17.60 -3.41
N SER A 80 -2.51 -18.61 -3.71
CA SER A 80 -2.03 -19.93 -4.16
C SER A 80 -1.44 -19.92 -5.58
N LYS A 81 -1.79 -18.91 -6.39
CA LYS A 81 -1.25 -18.70 -7.74
C LYS A 81 0.05 -17.90 -7.72
N ARG A 82 0.24 -17.00 -6.75
CA ARG A 82 1.42 -16.11 -6.65
C ARG A 82 2.50 -16.67 -5.74
N PHE A 83 2.15 -17.45 -4.73
CA PHE A 83 3.08 -17.94 -3.70
C PHE A 83 3.11 -19.47 -3.63
N ILE A 84 4.28 -20.02 -3.31
CA ILE A 84 4.47 -21.44 -2.99
C ILE A 84 5.06 -21.53 -1.59
N ILE A 85 4.45 -22.31 -0.70
CA ILE A 85 5.04 -22.61 0.62
C ILE A 85 5.96 -23.82 0.47
N ALA A 86 7.25 -23.61 0.71
CA ALA A 86 8.25 -24.65 0.72
C ALA A 86 8.02 -25.63 1.87
N PRO A 87 8.28 -26.94 1.67
CA PRO A 87 8.31 -27.88 2.77
C PRO A 87 9.51 -27.60 3.71
N GLU A 88 9.51 -28.23 4.89
CA GLU A 88 10.67 -28.18 5.77
C GLU A 88 11.80 -29.06 5.22
N PHE A 89 12.98 -28.46 5.02
CA PHE A 89 14.17 -29.17 4.56
C PHE A 89 15.17 -29.39 5.71
N ASN A 90 15.76 -30.59 5.77
CA ASN A 90 16.84 -30.87 6.73
C ASN A 90 18.18 -30.34 6.21
N ARG A 91 18.41 -29.03 6.43
CA ARG A 91 19.64 -28.32 6.04
C ARG A 91 20.92 -28.80 6.72
N ARG A 92 20.85 -29.70 7.71
CA ARG A 92 22.04 -30.29 8.36
C ARG A 92 22.65 -31.42 7.54
N THR A 93 21.91 -31.99 6.59
CA THR A 93 22.36 -33.11 5.75
C THR A 93 22.65 -32.64 4.34
N SER A 94 23.58 -33.30 3.65
CA SER A 94 23.83 -33.02 2.22
C SER A 94 22.61 -33.32 1.35
N ALA A 95 21.85 -34.38 1.70
CA ALA A 95 20.62 -34.74 1.00
C ALA A 95 19.55 -33.64 1.12
N GLY A 96 19.27 -33.15 2.32
CA GLY A 96 18.27 -32.09 2.51
C GLY A 96 18.64 -30.75 1.89
N LYS A 97 19.93 -30.45 1.73
CA LYS A 97 20.39 -29.28 0.95
C LYS A 97 20.16 -29.46 -0.55
N GLU A 98 20.36 -30.67 -1.07
CA GLU A 98 20.11 -30.98 -2.48
C GLU A 98 18.61 -30.99 -2.80
N GLU A 99 17.78 -31.50 -1.89
CA GLU A 99 16.32 -31.44 -1.97
C GLU A 99 15.83 -29.98 -2.03
N GLU A 100 16.32 -29.12 -1.12
CA GLU A 100 15.99 -27.69 -1.11
C GLU A 100 16.37 -27.02 -2.42
N LYS A 101 17.59 -27.30 -2.93
CA LYS A 101 18.08 -26.75 -4.18
C LYS A 101 17.22 -27.20 -5.37
N THR A 102 16.91 -28.49 -5.46
CA THR A 102 16.06 -29.05 -6.53
C THR A 102 14.67 -28.42 -6.50
N PHE A 103 14.08 -28.29 -5.31
CA PHE A 103 12.78 -27.63 -5.15
C PHE A 103 12.79 -26.17 -5.61
N LEU A 104 13.82 -25.41 -5.25
CA LEU A 104 13.95 -24.01 -5.67
C LEU A 104 14.14 -23.89 -7.20
N GLU A 105 14.90 -24.79 -7.81
CA GLU A 105 15.07 -24.86 -9.27
C GLU A 105 13.74 -25.16 -9.98
N GLU A 106 12.95 -26.10 -9.46
CA GLU A 106 11.61 -26.40 -9.97
C GLU A 106 10.67 -25.20 -9.83
N CYS A 107 10.69 -24.54 -8.68
CA CYS A 107 9.84 -23.37 -8.41
C CYS A 107 10.21 -22.16 -9.28
N THR A 108 11.49 -21.98 -9.61
CA THR A 108 11.96 -20.88 -10.47
C THR A 108 11.26 -20.91 -11.84
N ARG A 109 10.95 -22.11 -12.35
CA ARG A 109 10.24 -22.29 -13.63
C ARG A 109 8.76 -21.88 -13.58
N THR A 110 8.20 -21.72 -12.39
CA THR A 110 6.78 -21.38 -12.20
C THR A 110 6.53 -19.87 -12.18
N GLY A 111 7.56 -19.05 -12.00
CA GLY A 111 7.43 -17.59 -11.84
C GLY A 111 6.76 -17.15 -10.53
N ARG A 112 6.43 -18.09 -9.64
CA ARG A 112 5.82 -17.82 -8.32
C ARG A 112 6.89 -17.55 -7.28
N THR A 113 6.55 -16.77 -6.26
CA THR A 113 7.50 -16.50 -5.17
C THR A 113 7.43 -17.59 -4.11
N VAL A 114 8.59 -18.11 -3.73
CA VAL A 114 8.71 -19.17 -2.73
C VAL A 114 8.79 -18.57 -1.33
N LEU A 115 7.88 -18.98 -0.46
CA LEU A 115 7.89 -18.75 0.98
C LEU A 115 8.54 -19.95 1.65
N THR A 116 9.37 -19.72 2.67
CA THR A 116 9.82 -20.80 3.56
C THR A 116 8.64 -21.38 4.35
N ALA A 117 8.81 -22.60 4.89
CA ALA A 117 7.82 -23.22 5.77
C ALA A 117 7.47 -22.33 6.98
N GLU A 118 8.47 -21.64 7.54
CA GLU A 118 8.30 -20.72 8.68
C GLU A 118 7.50 -19.48 8.28
N GLU A 119 7.80 -18.86 7.15
CA GLU A 119 7.05 -17.70 6.62
C GLU A 119 5.60 -18.07 6.30
N GLY A 120 5.38 -19.21 5.64
CA GLY A 120 4.03 -19.70 5.35
C GLY A 120 3.21 -19.94 6.62
N ARG A 121 3.81 -20.59 7.63
CA ARG A 121 3.18 -20.79 8.94
C ARG A 121 2.87 -19.45 9.62
N LYS A 122 3.80 -18.50 9.58
CA LYS A 122 3.62 -17.16 10.16
C LYS A 122 2.45 -16.41 9.50
N ILE A 123 2.40 -16.39 8.17
CA ILE A 123 1.32 -15.72 7.42
C ILE A 123 -0.04 -16.32 7.76
N GLU A 124 -0.15 -17.65 7.84
CA GLU A 124 -1.42 -18.29 8.19
C GLU A 124 -1.82 -18.00 9.64
N LEU A 125 -0.88 -18.00 10.59
CA LEU A 125 -1.16 -17.61 11.98
C LEU A 125 -1.60 -16.14 12.11
N MET A 126 -1.01 -15.23 11.33
CA MET A 126 -1.45 -13.85 11.26
C MET A 126 -2.86 -13.75 10.68
N TYR A 127 -3.14 -14.46 9.59
CA TYR A 127 -4.47 -14.49 8.96
C TYR A 127 -5.53 -15.01 9.94
N GLN A 128 -5.26 -16.14 10.61
CA GLN A 128 -6.16 -16.69 11.62
C GLN A 128 -6.35 -15.73 12.82
N SER A 129 -5.34 -14.92 13.15
CA SER A 129 -5.48 -13.89 14.19
C SER A 129 -6.44 -12.76 13.74
N VAL A 130 -6.45 -12.41 12.45
CA VAL A 130 -7.45 -11.48 11.89
C VAL A 130 -8.85 -12.07 11.97
N MET A 131 -9.01 -13.34 11.56
CA MET A 131 -10.30 -14.03 11.56
C MET A 131 -10.84 -14.27 12.98
N ALA A 132 -9.98 -14.29 13.99
CA ALA A 132 -10.40 -14.41 15.39
C ALA A 132 -10.99 -13.10 15.97
N LEU A 133 -10.78 -11.95 15.34
CA LEU A 133 -11.37 -10.67 15.71
C LEU A 133 -12.70 -10.50 14.95
N PRO A 134 -13.87 -10.39 15.60
CA PRO A 134 -15.17 -10.36 14.89
C PRO A 134 -15.28 -9.29 13.81
N LEU A 135 -14.79 -8.07 14.07
CA LEU A 135 -14.78 -7.01 13.06
C LEU A 135 -13.76 -7.29 11.95
N GLY A 136 -12.62 -7.92 12.26
CA GLY A 136 -11.63 -8.35 11.27
C GLY A 136 -12.19 -9.41 10.32
N GLN A 137 -12.84 -10.44 10.87
CA GLN A 137 -13.56 -11.45 10.10
C GLN A 137 -14.61 -10.80 9.19
N TRP A 138 -15.46 -9.92 9.74
CA TRP A 138 -16.49 -9.25 8.96
C TRP A 138 -15.90 -8.43 7.80
N LEU A 139 -14.81 -7.70 8.02
CA LEU A 139 -14.13 -6.94 6.95
C LEU A 139 -13.61 -7.87 5.84
N VAL A 140 -13.03 -9.02 6.21
CA VAL A 140 -12.47 -9.99 5.26
C VAL A 140 -13.56 -10.73 4.48
N GLU A 141 -14.65 -11.14 5.12
CA GLU A 141 -15.70 -11.97 4.51
C GLU A 141 -16.78 -11.16 3.78
N SER A 142 -16.98 -9.88 4.13
CA SER A 142 -18.00 -9.04 3.50
C SER A 142 -17.82 -8.97 1.98
N ALA A 143 -18.93 -9.04 1.25
CA ALA A 143 -18.92 -8.87 -0.20
C ALA A 143 -18.37 -7.49 -0.58
N GLY A 144 -17.46 -7.47 -1.54
CA GLY A 144 -16.75 -6.26 -1.91
C GLY A 144 -15.74 -6.50 -3.01
N TYR A 145 -15.01 -5.44 -3.35
CA TYR A 145 -14.00 -5.46 -4.40
C TYR A 145 -12.62 -5.24 -3.77
N ALA A 146 -11.73 -6.21 -3.94
CA ALA A 146 -10.33 -6.05 -3.60
C ALA A 146 -9.58 -5.37 -4.75
N GLU A 147 -8.56 -4.56 -4.43
CA GLU A 147 -7.63 -3.97 -5.41
C GLU A 147 -8.29 -3.13 -6.54
N SER A 148 -9.52 -2.68 -6.34
CA SER A 148 -10.24 -1.85 -7.33
C SER A 148 -9.60 -0.46 -7.42
N SER A 149 -9.47 0.06 -8.64
CA SER A 149 -8.86 1.38 -8.87
C SER A 149 -9.93 2.45 -9.00
N VAL A 150 -9.79 3.54 -8.25
CA VAL A 150 -10.68 4.69 -8.26
C VAL A 150 -9.95 5.85 -8.90
N TYR A 151 -10.55 6.45 -9.92
CA TYR A 151 -10.04 7.62 -10.64
C TYR A 151 -11.02 8.78 -10.49
N TRP A 152 -10.52 9.99 -10.28
CA TRP A 152 -11.36 11.19 -10.21
C TRP A 152 -10.54 12.41 -10.61
N GLU A 153 -11.20 13.45 -11.11
CA GLU A 153 -10.56 14.74 -11.31
C GLU A 153 -10.67 15.56 -10.03
N ASP A 154 -9.56 16.14 -9.58
CA ASP A 154 -9.58 17.11 -8.50
C ASP A 154 -10.24 18.41 -9.00
N PRO A 155 -11.35 18.87 -8.38
CA PRO A 155 -12.12 19.99 -8.91
C PRO A 155 -11.41 21.35 -8.85
N GLU A 156 -10.37 21.50 -8.02
CA GLU A 156 -9.63 22.75 -7.89
C GLU A 156 -8.50 22.86 -8.93
N THR A 157 -7.77 21.76 -9.13
CA THR A 157 -6.57 21.74 -9.97
C THR A 157 -6.81 21.16 -11.37
N GLY A 158 -7.92 20.43 -11.57
CA GLY A 158 -8.18 19.65 -12.78
C GLY A 158 -7.26 18.43 -12.93
N ILE A 159 -6.44 18.12 -11.93
CA ILE A 159 -5.50 17.00 -11.98
C ILE A 159 -6.28 15.69 -11.80
N LEU A 160 -6.08 14.76 -12.74
CA LEU A 160 -6.54 13.38 -12.59
C LEU A 160 -5.82 12.74 -11.39
N CYS A 161 -6.60 12.30 -10.42
CA CYS A 161 -6.17 11.60 -9.22
C CYS A 161 -6.56 10.14 -9.29
N ARG A 162 -5.82 9.29 -8.57
CA ARG A 162 -6.14 7.87 -8.45
C ARG A 162 -5.77 7.28 -7.11
N CYS A 163 -6.55 6.31 -6.68
CA CYS A 163 -6.19 5.44 -5.57
C CYS A 163 -6.61 4.00 -5.87
N ARG A 164 -6.04 3.08 -5.09
CA ARG A 164 -6.40 1.67 -5.11
C ARG A 164 -6.57 1.23 -3.66
N PRO A 165 -7.79 1.33 -3.12
CA PRO A 165 -8.08 0.79 -1.79
C PRO A 165 -7.94 -0.73 -1.81
N ASP A 166 -7.37 -1.30 -0.75
CA ASP A 166 -7.17 -2.75 -0.63
C ASP A 166 -8.50 -3.50 -0.71
N LYS A 167 -9.55 -3.00 -0.04
CA LYS A 167 -10.91 -3.51 -0.19
C LYS A 167 -11.97 -2.42 -0.04
N ILE A 168 -12.94 -2.43 -0.95
CA ILE A 168 -14.16 -1.65 -0.87
C ILE A 168 -15.33 -2.59 -0.54
N ILE A 169 -16.13 -2.26 0.46
CA ILE A 169 -17.41 -2.92 0.79
C ILE A 169 -18.53 -1.93 0.45
N PRO A 170 -19.13 -2.01 -0.75
CA PRO A 170 -20.02 -0.97 -1.25
C PRO A 170 -21.32 -0.84 -0.46
N GLU A 171 -21.88 -1.96 0.02
CA GLU A 171 -23.19 -2.00 0.70
C GLU A 171 -23.28 -1.05 1.90
N PHE A 172 -22.16 -0.84 2.60
CA PHE A 172 -22.09 0.00 3.80
C PHE A 172 -21.18 1.23 3.64
N HIS A 173 -20.61 1.44 2.44
CA HIS A 173 -19.57 2.45 2.20
C HIS A 173 -18.35 2.30 3.12
N TRP A 174 -17.75 1.11 3.17
CA TRP A 174 -16.50 0.88 3.91
C TRP A 174 -15.31 0.73 2.98
N ILE A 175 -14.18 1.28 3.41
CA ILE A 175 -12.86 1.01 2.85
C ILE A 175 -12.01 0.39 3.95
N MET A 176 -11.38 -0.74 3.62
CA MET A 176 -10.34 -1.35 4.44
C MET A 176 -8.99 -1.19 3.72
N ASP A 177 -7.96 -0.84 4.49
CA ASP A 177 -6.55 -0.87 4.08
C ASP A 177 -5.76 -1.75 5.08
N VAL A 178 -5.08 -2.77 4.57
CA VAL A 178 -4.34 -3.77 5.34
C VAL A 178 -2.90 -3.30 5.53
N LYS A 179 -2.49 -3.17 6.79
CA LYS A 179 -1.11 -2.85 7.15
C LYS A 179 -0.50 -3.96 8.00
N THR A 180 0.81 -4.09 7.91
CA THR A 180 1.59 -4.89 8.85
C THR A 180 2.61 -4.03 9.56
N THR A 181 2.91 -4.38 10.81
CA THR A 181 3.90 -3.66 11.63
C THR A 181 4.62 -4.64 12.56
N ALA A 182 5.87 -4.36 12.93
CA ALA A 182 6.54 -5.14 13.97
C ALA A 182 6.06 -4.77 15.39
N ASP A 183 5.49 -3.58 15.55
CA ASP A 183 5.01 -3.03 16.83
C ASP A 183 3.69 -2.27 16.61
N ILE A 184 2.61 -2.83 17.15
CA ILE A 184 1.26 -2.27 17.00
C ILE A 184 1.05 -1.03 17.86
N GLN A 185 1.76 -0.89 18.99
CA GLN A 185 1.67 0.29 19.83
C GLN A 185 2.37 1.48 19.16
N ARG A 186 3.51 1.24 18.51
CA ARG A 186 4.20 2.26 17.71
C ARG A 186 3.37 2.73 16.52
N PHE A 187 2.49 1.88 15.96
CA PHE A 187 1.60 2.28 14.86
C PHE A 187 0.72 3.50 15.23
N ARG A 188 0.28 3.59 16.50
CA ARG A 188 -0.57 4.68 17.01
C ARG A 188 0.03 6.07 16.85
N THR A 189 1.34 6.18 16.70
CA THR A 189 2.04 7.46 16.47
C THR A 189 2.72 7.50 15.11
N ALA A 190 3.27 6.37 14.65
CA ALA A 190 4.01 6.29 13.39
C ALA A 190 3.12 6.50 12.15
N TYR A 191 1.80 6.33 12.27
CA TYR A 191 0.86 6.59 11.17
C TYR A 191 1.05 8.00 10.57
N TYR A 192 1.43 8.98 11.39
CA TYR A 192 1.62 10.37 10.97
C TYR A 192 2.84 10.50 10.05
N ASP A 193 3.95 9.86 10.42
CA ASP A 193 5.20 9.86 9.64
C ASP A 193 5.01 9.13 8.29
N TYR A 194 4.22 8.06 8.28
CA TYR A 194 3.84 7.35 7.04
C TYR A 194 2.72 8.06 6.25
N ARG A 195 2.22 9.18 6.76
CA ARG A 195 1.15 9.97 6.16
C ARG A 195 -0.12 9.16 5.89
N TYR A 196 -0.49 8.27 6.80
CA TYR A 196 -1.72 7.46 6.67
C TYR A 196 -2.99 8.31 6.84
N HIS A 197 -2.93 9.42 7.57
CA HIS A 197 -4.01 10.41 7.61
C HIS A 197 -4.27 11.06 6.24
N VAL A 198 -3.21 11.28 5.46
CA VAL A 198 -3.29 11.76 4.07
C VAL A 198 -3.88 10.67 3.17
N GLN A 199 -3.52 9.40 3.40
CA GLN A 199 -4.09 8.26 2.68
C GLN A 199 -5.60 8.15 2.88
N ASP A 200 -6.06 8.14 4.14
CA ASP A 200 -7.49 8.10 4.46
C ASP A 200 -8.23 9.26 3.78
N ALA A 201 -7.77 10.50 3.98
CA ALA A 201 -8.40 11.67 3.40
C ALA A 201 -8.49 11.60 1.87
N PHE A 202 -7.36 11.29 1.21
CA PHE A 202 -7.29 11.22 -0.25
C PHE A 202 -8.18 10.10 -0.83
N TYR A 203 -8.19 8.93 -0.19
CA TYR A 203 -8.98 7.79 -0.65
C TYR A 203 -10.47 8.02 -0.39
N SER A 204 -10.82 8.61 0.77
CA SER A 204 -12.19 8.95 1.12
C SER A 204 -12.78 10.00 0.17
N ASP A 205 -11.99 11.02 -0.20
CA ASP A 205 -12.44 12.04 -1.15
C ASP A 205 -12.56 11.49 -2.57
N GLY A 206 -11.64 10.63 -3.00
CA GLY A 206 -11.76 9.92 -4.29
C GLY A 206 -12.95 8.97 -4.34
N TYR A 207 -13.21 8.24 -3.26
CA TYR A 207 -14.41 7.41 -3.12
C TYR A 207 -15.68 8.25 -3.18
N ARG A 208 -15.76 9.35 -2.43
CA ARG A 208 -16.90 10.26 -2.45
C ARG A 208 -17.14 10.84 -3.84
N ALA A 209 -16.09 11.17 -4.58
CA ALA A 209 -16.23 11.68 -5.95
C ALA A 209 -16.95 10.70 -6.88
N GLN A 210 -16.83 9.38 -6.62
CA GLN A 210 -17.45 8.34 -7.45
C GLN A 210 -18.77 7.80 -6.90
N PHE A 211 -18.92 7.72 -5.58
CA PHE A 211 -20.11 7.15 -4.93
C PHE A 211 -21.07 8.18 -4.34
N GLY A 212 -20.66 9.45 -4.23
CA GLY A 212 -21.45 10.51 -3.59
C GLY A 212 -21.43 10.48 -2.05
N GLU A 213 -20.81 9.47 -1.44
CA GLU A 213 -20.81 9.23 0.01
C GLU A 213 -19.40 9.26 0.60
N ILE A 214 -19.26 9.68 1.86
CA ILE A 214 -17.96 9.58 2.58
C ILE A 214 -17.86 8.18 3.18
N PRO A 215 -16.81 7.39 2.86
CA PRO A 215 -16.70 6.05 3.40
C PRO A 215 -16.22 6.05 4.85
N THR A 216 -16.58 4.99 5.58
CA THR A 216 -15.85 4.60 6.78
C THR A 216 -14.52 3.98 6.36
N PHE A 217 -13.41 4.65 6.66
CA PHE A 217 -12.07 4.17 6.32
C PHE A 217 -11.41 3.54 7.54
N VAL A 218 -11.00 2.29 7.44
CA VAL A 218 -10.31 1.57 8.52
C VAL A 218 -9.00 0.96 8.06
N PHE A 219 -7.99 1.03 8.93
CA PHE A 219 -6.74 0.30 8.80
C PHE A 219 -6.84 -1.00 9.59
N LEU A 220 -6.77 -2.13 8.90
CA LEU A 220 -6.62 -3.45 9.53
C LEU A 220 -5.13 -3.72 9.72
N VAL A 221 -4.65 -3.65 10.95
CA VAL A 221 -3.22 -3.72 11.26
C VAL A 221 -2.91 -5.03 11.96
N ALA A 222 -2.07 -5.85 11.34
CA ALA A 222 -1.58 -7.09 11.93
C ALA A 222 -0.09 -6.98 12.31
N SER A 223 0.25 -7.45 13.51
CA SER A 223 1.63 -7.51 13.95
C SER A 223 2.39 -8.63 13.22
N THR A 224 3.61 -8.37 12.77
CA THR A 224 4.56 -9.39 12.28
C THR A 224 5.39 -9.99 13.42
N THR A 225 5.22 -9.51 14.64
CA THR A 225 5.87 -10.02 15.86
C THR A 225 4.83 -10.68 16.74
N ALA A 226 5.12 -11.88 17.24
CA ALA A 226 4.22 -12.58 18.14
C ALA A 226 4.31 -12.01 19.57
N GLU A 227 3.16 -11.86 20.22
CA GLU A 227 3.00 -11.48 21.61
C GLU A 227 2.19 -12.57 22.33
N CYS A 228 2.74 -13.15 23.40
CA CYS A 228 2.13 -14.25 24.14
C CYS A 228 1.62 -15.41 23.26
N GLY A 229 2.39 -15.75 22.21
CA GLY A 229 2.08 -16.84 21.28
C GLY A 229 1.02 -16.53 20.22
N ARG A 230 0.59 -15.27 20.08
CA ARG A 230 -0.36 -14.82 19.06
C ARG A 230 0.21 -13.66 18.26
N TYR A 231 -0.35 -13.35 17.10
CA TYR A 231 -0.02 -12.13 16.35
C TYR A 231 -1.13 -11.10 16.62
N PRO A 232 -0.86 -10.04 17.42
CA PRO A 232 -1.86 -9.01 17.69
C PRO A 232 -2.44 -8.38 16.41
N VAL A 233 -3.74 -8.13 16.43
CA VAL A 233 -4.47 -7.43 15.38
C VAL A 233 -5.28 -6.31 16.01
N GLU A 234 -5.18 -5.11 15.44
CA GLU A 234 -5.99 -3.96 15.82
C GLU A 234 -6.57 -3.30 14.56
N ILE A 235 -7.77 -2.74 14.69
CA ILE A 235 -8.44 -2.00 13.63
C ILE A 235 -8.49 -0.54 14.06
N PHE A 236 -7.90 0.33 13.25
CA PHE A 236 -7.83 1.76 13.51
C PHE A 236 -8.69 2.54 12.53
N MET A 237 -9.35 3.57 13.02
CA MET A 237 -10.01 4.58 12.21
C MET A 237 -9.32 5.92 12.49
N MET A 238 -9.14 6.74 11.45
CA MET A 238 -8.54 8.05 11.64
C MET A 238 -9.51 8.96 12.40
N GLY A 239 -9.01 9.67 13.41
CA GLY A 239 -9.77 10.72 14.08
C GLY A 239 -10.06 11.88 13.12
N GLU A 240 -11.19 12.57 13.33
CA GLU A 240 -11.66 13.65 12.44
C GLU A 240 -10.60 14.75 12.24
N ASP A 241 -9.96 15.22 13.31
CA ASP A 241 -8.91 16.24 13.25
C ASP A 241 -7.71 15.81 12.39
N ALA A 242 -7.30 14.53 12.52
CA ALA A 242 -6.20 13.99 11.74
C ALA A 242 -6.58 13.81 10.27
N LYS A 243 -7.81 13.35 10.00
CA LYS A 243 -8.34 13.23 8.63
C LYS A 243 -8.46 14.60 7.94
N LEU A 244 -8.94 15.62 8.65
CA LEU A 244 -8.97 17.01 8.17
C LEU A 244 -7.55 17.57 7.92
N ALA A 245 -6.59 17.26 8.79
CA ALA A 245 -5.19 17.61 8.54
C ALA A 245 -4.66 16.92 7.26
N GLY A 246 -4.97 15.64 7.08
CA GLY A 246 -4.62 14.88 5.88
C GLY A 246 -5.22 15.47 4.61
N GLN A 247 -6.47 15.94 4.68
CA GLN A 247 -7.14 16.62 3.58
C GLN A 247 -6.42 17.92 3.19
N ARG A 248 -6.11 18.77 4.18
CA ARG A 248 -5.35 20.01 3.94
C ARG A 248 -3.97 19.73 3.34
N GLU A 249 -3.30 18.69 3.81
CA GLU A 249 -1.99 18.30 3.29
C GLU A 249 -2.04 17.84 1.83
N TYR A 250 -2.91 16.90 1.47
CA TYR A 250 -2.95 16.43 0.08
C TYR A 250 -3.42 17.53 -0.88
N ARG A 251 -4.33 18.42 -0.44
CA ARG A 251 -4.77 19.59 -1.23
C ARG A 251 -3.60 20.53 -1.54
N ARG A 252 -2.79 20.84 -0.52
CA ARG A 252 -1.55 21.62 -0.71
C ARG A 252 -0.60 20.92 -1.68
N ASN A 253 -0.44 19.60 -1.57
CA ASN A 253 0.42 18.84 -2.48
C ASN A 253 -0.07 18.88 -3.93
N LEU A 254 -1.39 18.80 -4.15
CA LEU A 254 -1.99 18.93 -5.49
C LEU A 254 -1.77 20.33 -6.06
N GLN A 255 -1.93 21.38 -5.25
CA GLN A 255 -1.65 22.76 -5.67
C GLN A 255 -0.17 22.93 -6.06
N THR A 256 0.76 22.46 -5.23
CA THR A 256 2.19 22.48 -5.55
C THR A 256 2.50 21.69 -6.84
N LEU A 257 1.87 20.52 -7.03
CA LEU A 257 2.02 19.75 -8.26
C LEU A 257 1.49 20.54 -9.48
N ALA A 258 0.32 21.18 -9.38
CA ALA A 258 -0.26 21.99 -10.44
C ALA A 258 0.66 23.16 -10.82
N GLU A 259 1.23 23.86 -9.84
CA GLU A 259 2.22 24.92 -10.07
C GLU A 259 3.46 24.42 -10.79
N CYS A 260 4.02 23.27 -10.36
CA CYS A 260 5.19 22.67 -11.01
C CYS A 260 4.89 22.27 -12.46
N LEU A 261 3.71 21.69 -12.71
CA LEU A 261 3.27 21.30 -14.06
C LEU A 261 3.06 22.51 -14.97
N ASN A 262 2.50 23.60 -14.45
CA ASN A 262 2.22 24.81 -15.23
C ASN A 262 3.49 25.60 -15.59
N ASN A 263 4.46 25.64 -14.67
CA ASN A 263 5.68 26.44 -14.84
C ASN A 263 6.87 25.64 -15.37
N ASP A 264 6.77 24.31 -15.42
CA ASP A 264 7.87 23.37 -15.67
C ASP A 264 9.07 23.60 -14.73
N GLU A 265 8.78 24.02 -13.49
CA GLU A 265 9.77 24.26 -12.44
C GLU A 265 9.59 23.25 -11.30
N TRP A 266 10.67 22.55 -10.97
CA TRP A 266 10.65 21.47 -9.98
C TRP A 266 11.70 21.74 -8.89
N PRO A 267 11.34 22.48 -7.81
CA PRO A 267 12.26 22.77 -6.72
C PRO A 267 12.92 21.50 -6.17
N ALA A 268 14.24 21.52 -6.06
CA ALA A 268 15.06 20.37 -5.66
C ALA A 268 15.89 20.59 -4.38
N ILE A 269 16.06 21.84 -3.96
CA ILE A 269 16.94 22.20 -2.84
C ILE A 269 16.15 22.17 -1.54
N LYS A 270 16.50 21.25 -0.63
CA LYS A 270 16.00 21.24 0.75
C LYS A 270 16.83 22.15 1.63
N THR A 271 16.20 23.18 2.20
CA THR A 271 16.84 24.01 3.21
C THR A 271 16.92 23.25 4.54
N LEU A 272 18.14 23.01 5.02
CA LEU A 272 18.34 22.50 6.37
C LEU A 272 18.15 23.63 7.39
N SER A 273 17.47 23.31 8.49
CA SER A 273 17.31 24.24 9.61
C SER A 273 17.69 23.53 10.92
N LEU A 274 18.06 24.32 11.93
CA LEU A 274 18.35 23.75 13.25
C LEU A 274 17.16 22.93 13.75
N PRO A 275 17.36 21.68 14.20
CA PRO A 275 16.30 20.88 14.79
C PRO A 275 15.82 21.54 16.09
N ARG A 276 14.60 21.20 16.53
CA ARG A 276 13.95 21.84 17.68
C ARG A 276 14.82 21.87 18.93
N TRP A 277 15.44 20.75 19.29
CA TRP A 277 16.33 20.64 20.45
C TRP A 277 17.56 21.57 20.35
N ALA A 278 18.07 21.84 19.15
CA ALA A 278 19.20 22.74 18.94
C ALA A 278 18.78 24.22 19.00
N LYS A 279 17.55 24.54 18.54
CA LYS A 279 16.96 25.88 18.68
C LYS A 279 16.72 26.24 20.14
N GLU A 280 16.27 25.28 20.94
CA GLU A 280 16.06 25.46 22.38
C GLU A 280 17.39 25.73 23.11
N ASN A 281 18.49 25.06 22.73
CA ASN A 281 19.82 25.31 23.29
C ASN A 281 20.48 26.61 22.78
N ALA A 282 20.20 27.04 21.54
CA ALA A 282 20.76 28.26 20.97
C ALA A 282 20.08 29.54 21.51
N ASN A 283 18.90 29.41 22.11
CA ASN A 283 18.15 30.49 22.72
C ASN A 283 18.25 30.50 24.27
N ALA A 284 19.08 29.62 24.84
CA ALA A 284 19.44 29.57 26.26
C ALA A 284 20.77 30.28 26.50
#